data_AF-A0A9D9HUK7-F1
#
_entry.id   AF-A0A9D9HUK7-F1
#
_cell.length_a   1.000
_cell.length_b   1.000
_cell.length_c   1.000
_cell.angle_alpha   90.00
_cell.angle_beta   90.00
_cell.angle_gamma   90.00
#
_symmetry.space_group_name_H-M   'P 1'
#
loop_
_entity.id
_entity.type
_entity.pdbx_description
1 polymer ?
#
loop_
_entity_poly.entity_id
_entity_poly.type
_entity_poly.pdbx_seq_one_letter_code
_entity_poly.pdbx_strand_id
1 'polypeptide(L)' 'NYYFVGGDKALNSQDSRYWGLLPEAYIVGRAWRVWWSEEPYGEVRWGRVLKRIE' A
#
# COMPACT_ATOMS: atom_id res chain seq x y z
N ASN A 1 19.77 6.82 0.30
CA ASN A 1 19.47 6.13 1.57
C ASN A 1 18.80 4.79 1.31
N TYR A 2 18.59 3.96 2.34
CA TYR A 2 17.90 2.66 2.24
C TYR A 2 16.75 2.61 3.26
N TYR A 3 15.66 1.94 2.90
CA TYR A 3 14.46 1.84 3.71
C TYR A 3 14.04 0.39 3.88
N PHE A 4 13.58 0.05 5.09
CA PHE A 4 12.87 -1.19 5.33
C PHE A 4 11.38 -0.93 5.08
N VAL A 5 10.74 -1.73 4.21
CA VAL A 5 9.31 -1.66 3.96
C VAL A 5 8.63 -2.95 4.41
N GLY A 6 7.44 -2.81 5.01
CA GLY A 6 6.62 -3.91 5.47
C GLY A 6 5.17 -3.68 5.05
N GLY A 7 4.50 -4.72 4.57
CA GLY A 7 3.08 -4.67 4.25
C GLY A 7 2.20 -4.98 5.47
N ASP A 8 1.07 -4.28 5.59
CA ASP A 8 0.11 -4.45 6.71
C ASP A 8 -0.39 -5.90 6.85
N LYS A 9 -0.58 -6.60 5.72
CA LYS A 9 -0.91 -8.03 5.71
C LYS A 9 0.37 -8.87 5.84
N ALA A 10 1.05 -8.75 6.98
CA ALA A 10 2.41 -9.25 7.21
C ALA A 10 2.63 -10.73 6.84
N LEU A 11 1.65 -11.61 7.07
CA LEU A 11 1.75 -13.05 6.74
C LEU A 11 1.68 -13.34 5.25
N ASN A 12 1.12 -12.42 4.46
CA ASN A 12 0.90 -12.58 3.01
C ASN A 12 1.52 -11.42 2.23
N SER A 13 2.65 -10.92 2.72
CA SER A 13 3.39 -9.80 2.14
C SER A 13 4.83 -10.23 1.92
N GLN A 14 5.26 -10.24 0.65
CA GLN A 14 6.66 -10.39 0.28
C GLN A 14 7.31 -9.01 0.25
N ASP A 15 7.80 -8.57 1.40
CA ASP A 15 8.42 -7.25 1.60
C ASP A 15 9.88 -7.39 2.05
N SER A 16 10.47 -6.34 2.66
CA SER A 16 11.90 -6.28 2.97
C SER A 16 12.40 -7.43 3.84
N ARG A 17 11.51 -8.16 4.53
CA ARG A 17 11.84 -9.39 5.27
C ARG A 17 12.37 -10.51 4.36
N TYR A 18 12.01 -10.50 3.07
CA TYR A 18 12.38 -11.53 2.10
C TYR A 18 13.48 -11.07 1.13
N TRP A 19 13.40 -9.82 0.64
CA TRP A 19 14.31 -9.31 -0.41
C TRP A 19 15.26 -8.21 0.06
N GLY A 20 15.27 -7.85 1.35
CA GLY A 20 16.21 -6.88 1.93
C GLY A 20 15.73 -5.43 1.86
N LEU A 21 16.65 -4.48 2.03
CA LEU A 21 16.32 -3.05 2.09
C LEU A 21 16.10 -2.44 0.70
N LEU A 22 15.15 -1.52 0.59
CA LEU A 22 14.85 -0.79 -0.64
C LEU A 22 15.71 0.48 -0.76
N PRO A 23 16.49 0.63 -1.85
CA PRO A 23 17.15 1.90 -2.16
C PRO A 23 16.14 3.04 -2.36
N GLU A 24 16.45 4.23 -1.81
CA GLU A 24 15.63 5.44 -1.93
C GLU A 24 15.30 5.83 -3.37
N ALA A 25 16.21 5.58 -4.32
CA ALA A 25 16.04 5.92 -5.72
C ALA A 25 14.81 5.24 -6.37
N TYR A 26 14.31 4.15 -5.79
CA TYR A 26 13.13 3.44 -6.27
C TYR A 26 11.82 3.91 -5.62
N ILE A 27 11.87 4.85 -4.67
CA ILE A 27 10.68 5.40 -4.01
C ILE A 27 10.15 6.57 -4.85
N VAL A 28 8.95 6.39 -5.41
CA VAL A 28 8.30 7.43 -6.25
C VAL A 28 7.52 8.44 -5.41
N GLY A 29 6.89 8.01 -4.32
CA GLY A 29 6.08 8.90 -3.48
C GLY A 29 5.28 8.18 -2.40
N ARG A 30 4.32 8.90 -1.79
CA ARG A 30 3.46 8.41 -0.70
C ARG A 30 1.99 8.40 -1.11
N ALA A 31 1.33 7.26 -0.92
CA ALA A 31 -0.12 7.16 -1.07
C ALA A 31 -0.82 7.95 0.05
N TRP A 32 -1.79 8.80 -0.30
CA TRP A 32 -2.45 9.72 0.65
C TRP A 32 -3.98 9.64 0.65
N ARG A 33 -4.60 9.06 -0.40
CA ARG A 33 -6.05 8.91 -0.52
C ARG A 33 -6.43 7.69 -1.34
N VAL A 34 -7.56 7.08 -1.02
CA VAL A 34 -8.20 6.05 -1.84
C VAL A 34 -9.13 6.74 -2.83
N TRP A 35 -8.79 6.75 -4.12
CA TRP A 35 -9.65 7.35 -5.15
C TRP A 35 -10.93 6.55 -5.38
N TRP A 36 -10.82 5.23 -5.49
CA TRP A 36 -11.93 4.33 -5.79
C TRP A 36 -11.79 3.01 -5.03
N SER A 37 -12.92 2.37 -4.70
CA SER A 37 -12.94 1.04 -4.10
C SER A 37 -14.25 0.33 -4.41
N GLU A 38 -14.15 -0.92 -4.86
CA GLU A 38 -15.28 -1.72 -5.33
C GLU A 38 -15.12 -3.16 -4.86
N GLU A 39 -16.24 -3.85 -4.63
CA GLU A 39 -16.30 -5.30 -4.45
C GLU A 39 -16.09 -6.02 -5.80
N PRO A 40 -15.66 -7.29 -5.78
CA PRO A 40 -15.50 -8.08 -7.01
C PRO A 40 -16.76 -8.17 -7.89
N TYR A 41 -17.95 -7.94 -7.31
CA TYR A 41 -19.25 -8.08 -7.96
C TYR A 41 -19.92 -6.73 -8.31
N GLY A 42 -19.18 -5.62 -8.30
CA GLY A 42 -19.70 -4.33 -8.81
C GLY A 42 -20.13 -3.31 -7.75
N GLU A 43 -20.19 -3.71 -6.49
CA GLU A 43 -20.68 -2.82 -5.42
C GLU A 43 -19.58 -1.86 -4.95
N VAL A 44 -19.85 -0.56 -5.05
CA VAL A 44 -18.90 0.48 -4.61
C VAL A 44 -18.84 0.55 -3.09
N ARG A 45 -17.64 0.46 -2.52
CA ARG A 45 -17.39 0.63 -1.08
C ARG A 45 -17.29 2.11 -0.73
N TRP A 46 -18.43 2.80 -0.68
CA TRP A 46 -18.49 4.26 -0.44
C TRP A 46 -17.72 4.74 0.79
N GLY A 47 -17.68 3.96 1.88
CA GLY A 47 -16.91 4.30 3.08
C GLY A 47 -15.37 4.30 2.90
N ARG A 48 -14.87 3.79 1.78
CA ARG A 48 -13.44 3.83 1.41
C ARG A 48 -13.13 4.86 0.35
N VAL A 49 -14.10 5.26 -0.46
CA VAL A 49 -13.90 6.27 -1.52
C VAL A 49 -13.54 7.62 -0.89
N LEU A 50 -12.49 8.25 -1.42
CA LEU A 50 -11.85 9.47 -0.92
C LEU A 50 -11.34 9.40 0.54
N LYS A 51 -11.28 8.22 1.14
CA LYS A 51 -10.73 8.03 2.47
C LYS A 51 -9.25 8.42 2.46
N ARG A 52 -8.85 9.26 3.42
CA ARG A 52 -7.44 9.61 3.66
C ARG A 52 -6.70 8.39 4.22
N ILE A 53 -5.49 8.17 3.74
CA ILE A 53 -4.57 7.16 4.27
C ILE A 53 -3.76 7.86 5.37
N GLU A 54 -3.81 7.31 6.58
CA GLU A 54 -3.05 7.75 7.74
C GLU A 54 -1.66 7.11 7.76
#